data_AF-A0AAD6T961-F1
#
_entry.id   AF-A0AAD6T961-F1
#
_cell.length_a   1.000
_cell.length_b   1.000
_cell.length_c   1.000
_cell.angle_alpha   90.00
_cell.angle_beta   90.00
_cell.angle_gamma   90.00
#
_symmetry.space_group_name_H-M   'P 1'
#
loop_
_entity.id
_entity.type
_entity.pdbx_description
1 polymer ?
#
loop_
_entity_poly.entity_id
_entity_poly.type
_entity_poly.pdbx_seq_one_letter_code
_entity_poly.pdbx_strand_id
1 'polypeptide(L)'
;MTAYKSFAVVGGGRVGLPVAAGLAAKNVSVILLSRSSTKAPPSGVQLVQVDTSDAAAVTVVLKEHKIDVVISTIDVGAGEWDVVQKPVVDAAKAAAVKLYVPSEFGCPTDGHTEEMLGGKNKFAGYVKSIGVPYLRIYSGAFIEYVPLFTGPNGKIPVIGKGDTPISLTCVPDIAGFLVHVLTTLPPSELENRTLRIEGDRATLNEIALRVKTTADYLDSVEGKEGKFLTHMLKLFEYGGGSNGWDEVNKREGSEGAASGNALWPGHHWQTIEEVLNL
;
A
#
# COMPACT_ATOMS: atom_id res chain seq x y z
N MET A 1 20.38 -1.21 -17.95
CA MET A 1 19.53 -0.02 -18.12
C MET A 1 19.50 0.73 -16.80
N THR A 2 19.49 2.06 -16.82
CA THR A 2 19.53 2.89 -15.61
C THR A 2 18.16 2.93 -14.91
N ALA A 3 18.16 3.06 -13.59
CA ALA A 3 16.95 3.26 -12.77
C ALA A 3 16.10 4.47 -13.24
N TYR A 4 14.83 4.49 -12.84
CA TYR A 4 13.89 5.56 -13.18
C TYR A 4 14.32 6.91 -12.59
N LYS A 5 13.99 8.02 -13.27
CA LYS A 5 14.48 9.36 -12.90
C LYS A 5 13.40 10.41 -12.65
N SER A 6 12.16 10.15 -13.05
CA SER A 6 11.06 11.10 -12.90
C SER A 6 9.79 10.40 -12.37
N PHE A 7 9.23 10.93 -11.28
CA PHE A 7 8.17 10.30 -10.53
C PHE A 7 6.99 11.25 -10.33
N ALA A 8 5.78 10.73 -10.49
CA ALA A 8 4.56 11.38 -10.01
C ALA A 8 3.98 10.55 -8.87
N VAL A 9 3.85 11.15 -7.70
CA VAL A 9 3.12 10.56 -6.57
C VAL A 9 1.71 11.15 -6.57
N VAL A 10 0.68 10.30 -6.58
CA VAL A 10 -0.72 10.74 -6.62
C VAL A 10 -1.34 10.51 -5.24
N GLY A 11 -1.79 11.61 -4.63
CA GLY A 11 -2.31 11.63 -3.25
C GLY A 11 -1.26 11.97 -2.20
N GLY A 12 -1.44 13.08 -1.49
CA GLY A 12 -0.58 13.50 -0.36
C GLY A 12 -1.00 12.89 0.98
N GLY A 13 -1.30 11.59 0.98
CA GLY A 13 -1.77 10.84 2.15
C GLY A 13 -0.65 10.36 3.06
N ARG A 14 -0.98 9.37 3.90
CA ARG A 14 -0.06 8.77 4.87
C ARG A 14 1.13 8.08 4.20
N VAL A 15 0.94 7.43 3.05
CA VAL A 15 2.03 6.81 2.27
C VAL A 15 2.67 7.80 1.28
N GLY A 16 1.85 8.59 0.56
CA GLY A 16 2.34 9.42 -0.53
C GLY A 16 3.32 10.52 -0.15
N LEU A 17 3.09 11.22 0.99
CA LEU A 17 4.00 12.27 1.42
C LEU A 17 5.41 11.73 1.79
N PRO A 18 5.54 10.67 2.62
CA PRO A 18 6.82 10.03 2.86
C PRO A 18 7.52 9.51 1.59
N VAL A 19 6.78 8.91 0.66
CA VAL A 19 7.35 8.44 -0.63
C VAL A 19 7.90 9.62 -1.44
N ALA A 20 7.13 10.70 -1.59
CA ALA A 20 7.57 11.87 -2.33
C ALA A 20 8.82 12.52 -1.70
N ALA A 21 8.87 12.62 -0.37
CA ALA A 21 10.02 13.13 0.34
C ALA A 21 11.27 12.26 0.15
N GLY A 22 11.13 10.94 0.28
CA GLY A 22 12.23 9.99 0.10
C GLY A 22 12.76 9.97 -1.33
N LEU A 23 11.87 10.07 -2.33
CA LEU A 23 12.28 10.20 -3.73
C LEU A 23 13.05 11.51 -3.96
N ALA A 24 12.57 12.65 -3.45
CA ALA A 24 13.27 13.92 -3.61
C ALA A 24 14.69 13.87 -3.02
N ALA A 25 14.87 13.17 -1.88
CA ALA A 25 16.18 12.95 -1.27
C ALA A 25 17.15 12.10 -2.13
N LYS A 26 16.67 11.39 -3.15
CA LYS A 26 17.50 10.65 -4.14
C LYS A 26 17.94 11.52 -5.32
N ASN A 27 17.66 12.83 -5.30
CA ASN A 27 17.97 13.76 -6.40
C ASN A 27 17.33 13.35 -7.74
N VAL A 28 16.14 12.76 -7.69
CA VAL A 28 15.29 12.48 -8.85
C VAL A 28 14.19 13.53 -8.97
N SER A 29 13.58 13.67 -10.15
CA SER A 29 12.46 14.59 -10.36
C SER A 29 11.20 14.02 -9.73
N VAL A 30 10.52 14.79 -8.88
CA VAL A 30 9.29 14.35 -8.19
C VAL A 30 8.23 15.43 -8.24
N ILE A 31 7.05 15.05 -8.71
CA ILE A 31 5.83 15.85 -8.55
C ILE A 31 4.83 15.12 -7.64
N LEU A 32 4.09 15.89 -6.85
CA LEU A 32 2.95 15.44 -6.07
C LEU A 32 1.67 15.92 -6.76
N LEU A 33 0.86 14.99 -7.25
CA LEU A 33 -0.46 15.28 -7.80
C LEU A 33 -1.51 15.24 -6.69
N SER A 34 -2.26 16.32 -6.54
CA SER A 34 -3.32 16.42 -5.53
C SER A 34 -4.50 17.26 -6.02
N ARG A 35 -5.71 16.91 -5.60
CA ARG A 35 -6.93 17.71 -5.85
C ARG A 35 -6.93 19.01 -5.05
N SER A 36 -6.17 19.06 -3.94
CA SER A 36 -6.12 20.18 -3.00
C SER A 36 -4.68 20.65 -2.80
N SER A 37 -4.50 21.96 -2.68
CA SER A 37 -3.23 22.63 -2.37
C SER A 37 -3.03 22.98 -0.89
N THR A 38 -3.90 22.46 -0.01
CA THR A 38 -3.92 22.82 1.42
C THR A 38 -2.74 22.28 2.22
N LYS A 39 -2.08 21.21 1.75
CA LYS A 39 -0.88 20.65 2.39
C LYS A 39 0.35 21.06 1.61
N ALA A 40 1.33 21.65 2.30
CA ALA A 40 2.62 21.96 1.71
C ALA A 40 3.32 20.65 1.27
N PRO A 41 3.92 20.61 0.06
CA PRO A 41 4.71 19.46 -0.36
C PRO A 41 6.02 19.38 0.45
N PRO A 42 6.66 18.20 0.53
CA PRO A 42 8.02 18.08 1.05
C PRO A 42 9.01 18.95 0.27
N SER A 43 10.15 19.28 0.90
CA SER A 43 11.25 19.96 0.21
C SER A 43 11.71 19.17 -1.02
N GLY A 44 11.95 19.85 -2.13
CA GLY A 44 12.36 19.24 -3.39
C GLY A 44 11.24 18.56 -4.19
N VAL A 45 9.99 18.62 -3.71
CA VAL A 45 8.81 18.09 -4.42
C VAL A 45 7.97 19.25 -4.96
N GLN A 46 7.63 19.21 -6.24
CA GLN A 46 6.69 20.16 -6.81
C GLN A 46 5.25 19.67 -6.60
N LEU A 47 4.41 20.48 -5.94
CA LEU A 47 2.98 20.23 -5.88
C LEU A 47 2.32 20.69 -7.19
N VAL A 48 1.61 19.79 -7.86
CA VAL A 48 0.77 20.10 -9.02
C VAL A 48 -0.68 19.81 -8.65
N GLN A 49 -1.47 20.87 -8.56
CA GLN A 49 -2.89 20.74 -8.31
C GLN A 49 -3.61 20.31 -9.60
N VAL A 50 -4.27 19.16 -9.57
CA VAL A 50 -5.01 18.61 -10.70
C VAL A 50 -6.17 17.77 -10.20
N ASP A 51 -7.30 17.82 -10.91
CA ASP A 51 -8.37 16.86 -10.65
C ASP A 51 -7.96 15.48 -11.17
N THR A 52 -7.74 14.53 -10.25
CA THR A 52 -7.25 13.20 -10.59
C THR A 52 -8.31 12.33 -11.27
N SER A 53 -9.58 12.73 -11.29
CA SER A 53 -10.61 12.10 -12.13
C SER A 53 -10.57 12.54 -13.60
N ASP A 54 -9.88 13.62 -13.93
CA ASP A 54 -9.70 14.07 -15.32
C ASP A 54 -8.44 13.45 -15.93
N ALA A 55 -8.62 12.32 -16.61
CA ALA A 55 -7.52 11.61 -17.27
C ALA A 55 -6.78 12.48 -18.30
N ALA A 56 -7.46 13.42 -18.98
CA ALA A 56 -6.82 14.27 -19.98
C ALA A 56 -5.92 15.31 -19.31
N ALA A 57 -6.39 15.96 -18.25
CA ALA A 57 -5.60 16.91 -17.46
C ALA A 57 -4.38 16.21 -16.82
N VAL A 58 -4.57 15.03 -16.23
CA VAL A 58 -3.46 14.25 -15.68
C VAL A 58 -2.46 13.86 -16.79
N THR A 59 -2.93 13.47 -17.98
CA THR A 59 -2.05 13.13 -19.11
C THR A 59 -1.15 14.28 -19.51
N VAL A 60 -1.70 15.50 -19.57
CA VAL A 60 -0.93 16.72 -19.90
C VAL A 60 0.19 16.93 -18.90
N VAL A 61 -0.13 16.89 -17.59
CA VAL A 61 0.85 17.04 -16.52
C VAL A 61 1.94 15.97 -16.59
N LEU A 62 1.56 14.69 -16.75
CA LEU A 62 2.54 13.60 -16.83
C LEU A 62 3.50 13.76 -18.02
N LYS A 63 3.02 14.25 -19.17
CA LYS A 63 3.85 14.51 -20.36
C LYS A 63 4.77 15.72 -20.17
N GLU A 64 4.24 16.82 -19.66
CA GLU A 64 5.01 18.05 -19.39
C GLU A 64 6.20 17.78 -18.46
N HIS A 65 5.98 16.95 -17.43
CA HIS A 65 7.00 16.56 -16.46
C HIS A 65 7.82 15.33 -16.86
N LYS A 66 7.56 14.73 -18.04
CA LYS A 66 8.27 13.56 -18.58
C LYS A 66 8.36 12.42 -17.55
N ILE A 67 7.23 12.08 -16.94
CA ILE A 67 7.17 11.13 -15.84
C ILE A 67 7.49 9.71 -16.31
N ASP A 68 8.45 9.05 -15.64
CA ASP A 68 8.79 7.65 -15.87
C ASP A 68 7.88 6.71 -15.06
N VAL A 69 7.57 7.08 -13.81
CA VAL A 69 6.83 6.24 -12.87
C VAL A 69 5.70 7.02 -12.22
N VAL A 70 4.51 6.43 -12.20
CA VAL A 70 3.37 6.96 -11.44
C VAL A 70 3.12 6.05 -10.24
N ILE A 71 3.06 6.64 -9.04
CA ILE A 71 2.77 5.95 -7.78
C ILE A 71 1.43 6.45 -7.25
N SER A 72 0.41 5.61 -7.36
CA SER A 72 -0.92 5.91 -6.80
C SER A 72 -0.94 5.55 -5.33
N THR A 73 -1.18 6.54 -4.47
CA THR A 73 -1.40 6.37 -3.02
C THR A 73 -2.76 6.92 -2.60
N ILE A 74 -3.67 7.03 -3.58
CA ILE A 74 -5.05 7.48 -3.34
C ILE A 74 -5.72 6.44 -2.45
N ASP A 75 -6.38 6.92 -1.40
CA ASP A 75 -7.27 6.10 -0.59
C ASP A 75 -8.50 5.74 -1.41
N VAL A 76 -8.89 4.48 -1.37
CA VAL A 76 -9.97 3.97 -2.22
C VAL A 76 -10.93 3.17 -1.35
N GLY A 77 -12.15 3.69 -1.24
CA GLY A 77 -13.24 2.96 -0.62
C GLY A 77 -13.60 1.70 -1.40
N ALA A 78 -14.31 0.78 -0.74
CA ALA A 78 -14.84 -0.41 -1.40
C ALA A 78 -15.71 0.00 -2.60
N GLY A 79 -15.32 -0.45 -3.80
CA GLY A 79 -16.06 -0.20 -5.05
C GLY A 79 -15.71 1.09 -5.80
N GLU A 80 -14.80 1.93 -5.30
CA GLU A 80 -14.49 3.23 -5.94
C GLU A 80 -13.28 3.20 -6.88
N TRP A 81 -12.64 2.03 -7.06
CA TRP A 81 -11.42 1.84 -7.86
C TRP A 81 -11.52 2.38 -9.29
N ASP A 82 -12.67 2.13 -9.94
CA ASP A 82 -12.97 2.57 -11.31
C ASP A 82 -13.10 4.09 -11.42
N VAL A 83 -13.38 4.79 -10.33
CA VAL A 83 -13.56 6.25 -10.29
C VAL A 83 -12.25 6.96 -9.93
N VAL A 84 -11.49 6.41 -8.97
CA VAL A 84 -10.36 7.12 -8.38
C VAL A 84 -8.99 6.73 -8.95
N GLN A 85 -8.79 5.47 -9.35
CA GLN A 85 -7.49 5.01 -9.88
C GLN A 85 -7.49 4.83 -11.40
N LYS A 86 -8.63 4.43 -11.98
CA LYS A 86 -8.74 4.19 -13.43
C LYS A 86 -8.36 5.41 -14.27
N PRO A 87 -8.84 6.65 -14.00
CA PRO A 87 -8.43 7.82 -14.78
C PRO A 87 -6.92 8.08 -14.72
N VAL A 88 -6.28 7.78 -13.59
CA VAL A 88 -4.84 7.98 -13.38
C VAL A 88 -4.02 6.96 -14.20
N VAL A 89 -4.42 5.68 -14.24
CA VAL A 89 -3.69 4.69 -15.05
C VAL A 89 -3.94 4.89 -16.56
N ASP A 90 -5.15 5.31 -16.95
CA ASP A 90 -5.45 5.68 -18.34
C ASP A 90 -4.56 6.85 -18.78
N ALA A 91 -4.39 7.86 -17.91
CA ALA A 91 -3.50 8.97 -18.15
C ALA A 91 -2.03 8.52 -18.23
N ALA A 92 -1.59 7.62 -17.34
CA ALA A 92 -0.25 7.04 -17.36
C ALA A 92 0.02 6.31 -18.69
N LYS A 93 -0.96 5.54 -19.18
CA LYS A 93 -0.89 4.89 -20.50
C LYS A 93 -0.76 5.92 -21.62
N ALA A 94 -1.62 6.93 -21.64
CA ALA A 94 -1.64 7.97 -22.67
C ALA A 94 -0.38 8.86 -22.66
N ALA A 95 0.28 8.98 -21.50
CA ALA A 95 1.56 9.66 -21.30
C ALA A 95 2.78 8.75 -21.55
N ALA A 96 2.58 7.47 -21.88
CA ALA A 96 3.65 6.49 -22.08
C ALA A 96 4.58 6.34 -20.86
N VAL A 97 4.00 6.40 -19.65
CA VAL A 97 4.69 6.10 -18.39
C VAL A 97 5.24 4.67 -18.44
N LYS A 98 6.43 4.47 -17.89
CA LYS A 98 7.18 3.21 -17.95
C LYS A 98 6.78 2.22 -16.86
N LEU A 99 6.30 2.70 -15.72
CA LEU A 99 5.81 1.86 -14.63
C LEU A 99 4.67 2.54 -13.86
N TYR A 100 3.63 1.77 -13.54
CA TYR A 100 2.52 2.19 -12.68
C TYR A 100 2.49 1.37 -11.38
N VAL A 101 2.53 2.05 -10.24
CA VAL A 101 2.36 1.44 -8.92
C VAL A 101 0.94 1.75 -8.42
N PRO A 102 0.00 0.78 -8.45
CA PRO A 102 -1.36 0.99 -7.94
C PRO A 102 -1.39 1.16 -6.41
N SER A 103 -2.47 1.77 -5.90
CA SER A 103 -2.74 1.87 -4.46
C SER A 103 -3.19 0.51 -3.90
N GLU A 104 -2.22 -0.35 -3.63
CA GLU A 104 -2.41 -1.73 -3.14
C GLU A 104 -1.96 -1.91 -1.69
N PHE A 105 -1.20 -0.96 -1.12
CA PHE A 105 -0.59 -1.03 0.22
C PHE A 105 -1.53 -1.60 1.29
N GLY A 106 -1.30 -2.87 1.64
CA GLY A 106 -2.20 -3.67 2.47
C GLY A 106 -1.96 -5.17 2.28
N CYS A 107 -2.99 -5.96 2.55
CA CYS A 107 -3.01 -7.41 2.38
C CYS A 107 -2.98 -7.82 0.90
N PRO A 108 -2.61 -9.07 0.57
CA PRO A 108 -2.65 -9.59 -0.79
C PRO A 108 -4.03 -9.49 -1.40
N THR A 109 -4.09 -9.16 -2.69
CA THR A 109 -5.36 -9.04 -3.43
C THR A 109 -5.48 -10.07 -4.54
N ASP A 110 -4.38 -10.70 -4.96
CA ASP A 110 -4.40 -11.82 -5.91
C ASP A 110 -5.41 -12.89 -5.51
N GLY A 111 -6.20 -13.36 -6.48
CA GLY A 111 -7.20 -14.42 -6.27
C GLY A 111 -8.50 -14.00 -5.60
N HIS A 112 -8.56 -12.84 -4.92
CA HIS A 112 -9.79 -12.35 -4.31
C HIS A 112 -10.79 -11.89 -5.40
N THR A 113 -12.08 -12.18 -5.18
CA THR A 113 -13.17 -11.80 -6.11
C THR A 113 -14.20 -10.87 -5.49
N GLU A 114 -14.27 -10.82 -4.15
CA GLU A 114 -15.31 -10.10 -3.42
C GLU A 114 -14.75 -8.88 -2.67
N GLU A 115 -15.67 -7.97 -2.34
CA GLU A 115 -15.42 -6.81 -1.47
C GLU A 115 -14.22 -5.93 -1.91
N MET A 116 -13.51 -5.35 -0.95
CA MET A 116 -12.42 -4.40 -1.21
C MET A 116 -11.26 -5.06 -1.95
N LEU A 117 -10.82 -6.25 -1.51
CA LEU A 117 -9.68 -6.94 -2.10
C LEU A 117 -9.97 -7.45 -3.52
N GLY A 118 -11.20 -7.92 -3.78
CA GLY A 118 -11.65 -8.29 -5.12
C GLY A 118 -11.68 -7.10 -6.07
N GLY A 119 -12.11 -5.93 -5.60
CA GLY A 119 -12.04 -4.68 -6.35
C GLY A 119 -10.61 -4.30 -6.76
N LYS A 120 -9.65 -4.40 -5.83
CA LYS A 120 -8.22 -4.18 -6.10
C LYS A 120 -7.66 -5.19 -7.12
N ASN A 121 -7.99 -6.48 -6.96
CA ASN A 121 -7.58 -7.53 -7.89
C ASN A 121 -8.09 -7.28 -9.32
N LYS A 122 -9.37 -6.91 -9.45
CA LYS A 122 -9.98 -6.52 -10.73
C LYS A 122 -9.26 -5.32 -11.35
N PHE A 123 -8.92 -4.32 -10.54
CA PHE A 123 -8.16 -3.15 -11.01
C PHE A 123 -6.76 -3.55 -11.49
N ALA A 124 -6.02 -4.38 -10.75
CA ALA A 124 -4.72 -4.91 -11.20
C ALA A 124 -4.85 -5.66 -12.55
N GLY A 125 -5.90 -6.46 -12.71
CA GLY A 125 -6.25 -7.09 -13.99
C GLY A 125 -6.51 -6.10 -15.12
N TYR A 126 -7.14 -4.96 -14.82
CA TYR A 126 -7.34 -3.87 -15.77
C TYR A 126 -6.02 -3.20 -16.19
N VAL A 127 -5.16 -2.85 -15.23
CA VAL A 127 -3.83 -2.27 -15.51
C VAL A 127 -3.03 -3.16 -16.48
N LYS A 128 -3.07 -4.48 -16.23
CA LYS A 128 -2.45 -5.48 -17.10
C LYS A 128 -3.10 -5.52 -18.49
N SER A 129 -4.42 -5.48 -18.60
CA SER A 129 -5.13 -5.62 -19.88
C SER A 129 -4.91 -4.43 -20.83
N ILE A 130 -4.68 -3.23 -20.30
CA ILE A 130 -4.31 -2.05 -21.10
C ILE A 130 -2.81 -1.98 -21.41
N GLY A 131 -2.02 -2.95 -20.96
CA GLY A 131 -0.60 -3.10 -21.26
C GLY A 131 0.26 -1.96 -20.70
N VAL A 132 -0.02 -1.52 -19.46
CA VAL A 132 0.87 -0.66 -18.70
C VAL A 132 1.72 -1.55 -17.79
N PRO A 133 3.06 -1.52 -17.87
CA PRO A 133 3.89 -2.23 -16.90
C PRO A 133 3.58 -1.75 -15.49
N TYR A 134 3.44 -2.67 -14.54
CA TYR A 134 3.01 -2.34 -13.18
C TYR A 134 3.86 -3.03 -12.12
N LEU A 135 3.84 -2.49 -10.91
CA LEU A 135 4.47 -3.08 -9.73
C LEU A 135 3.48 -3.03 -8.56
N ARG A 136 3.07 -4.18 -8.03
CA ARG A 136 2.22 -4.26 -6.84
C ARG A 136 3.05 -4.46 -5.58
N ILE A 137 2.66 -3.80 -4.50
CA ILE A 137 3.29 -3.93 -3.19
C ILE A 137 2.25 -4.37 -2.17
N TYR A 138 2.48 -5.51 -1.54
CA TYR A 138 1.74 -5.95 -0.36
C TYR A 138 2.60 -5.68 0.88
N SER A 139 2.06 -4.89 1.80
CA SER A 139 2.74 -4.45 3.01
C SER A 139 2.10 -4.98 4.28
N GLY A 140 0.95 -5.65 4.17
CA GLY A 140 0.15 -6.04 5.32
C GLY A 140 -0.47 -4.83 6.02
N ALA A 141 -0.88 -5.02 7.26
CA ALA A 141 -1.45 -3.97 8.09
C ALA A 141 -0.39 -2.91 8.47
N PHE A 142 -0.80 -1.65 8.57
CA PHE A 142 0.13 -0.61 9.02
C PHE A 142 0.28 -0.68 10.54
N ILE A 143 1.51 -0.73 11.03
CA ILE A 143 1.79 -0.81 12.48
C ILE A 143 1.18 0.39 13.22
N GLU A 144 1.16 1.57 12.60
CA GLU A 144 0.56 2.80 13.13
C GLU A 144 -0.96 2.69 13.36
N TYR A 145 -1.62 1.68 12.78
CA TYR A 145 -3.04 1.41 12.99
C TYR A 145 -3.31 0.41 14.12
N VAL A 146 -2.28 -0.23 14.69
CA VAL A 146 -2.45 -1.09 15.87
C VAL A 146 -3.14 -0.36 17.03
N PRO A 147 -2.76 0.87 17.40
CA PRO A 147 -3.50 1.63 18.43
C PRO A 147 -4.93 1.96 18.00
N LEU A 148 -5.19 2.18 16.71
CA LEU A 148 -6.55 2.46 16.21
C LEU A 148 -7.44 1.21 16.24
N PHE A 149 -6.86 0.02 16.31
CA PHE A 149 -7.62 -1.19 16.60
C PHE A 149 -8.08 -1.25 18.05
N THR A 150 -7.45 -0.54 19.00
CA THR A 150 -7.93 -0.58 20.39
C THR A 150 -9.36 -0.05 20.47
N GLY A 151 -10.28 -0.93 20.86
CA GLY A 151 -11.70 -0.63 20.99
C GLY A 151 -11.94 0.43 22.07
N PRO A 152 -13.18 0.93 22.19
CA PRO A 152 -13.53 1.95 23.19
C PRO A 152 -13.27 1.52 24.64
N ASN A 153 -13.13 0.21 24.89
CA ASN A 153 -12.75 -0.38 26.19
C ASN A 153 -11.23 -0.53 26.39
N GLY A 154 -10.40 -0.03 25.46
CA GLY A 154 -8.94 -0.11 25.51
C GLY A 154 -8.36 -1.49 25.16
N LYS A 155 -9.16 -2.40 24.60
CA LYS A 155 -8.77 -3.78 24.25
C LYS A 155 -8.65 -3.99 22.75
N ILE A 156 -7.88 -4.99 22.31
CA ILE A 156 -7.77 -5.34 20.89
C ILE A 156 -8.98 -6.20 20.48
N PRO A 157 -9.81 -5.77 19.51
CA PRO A 157 -10.95 -6.54 19.04
C PRO A 157 -10.46 -7.78 18.29
N VAL A 158 -11.06 -8.92 18.59
CA VAL A 158 -10.76 -10.21 17.97
C VAL A 158 -12.06 -10.86 17.52
N ILE A 159 -12.10 -11.27 16.25
CA ILE A 159 -13.17 -12.13 15.71
C ILE A 159 -12.57 -13.51 15.49
N GLY A 160 -13.22 -14.55 16.00
CA GLY A 160 -12.67 -15.91 15.97
C GLY A 160 -11.68 -16.15 17.10
N LYS A 161 -10.58 -16.86 16.83
CA LYS A 161 -9.58 -17.24 17.83
C LYS A 161 -8.52 -16.16 18.03
N GLY A 162 -8.17 -15.43 16.97
CA GLY A 162 -7.13 -14.40 17.03
C GLY A 162 -5.70 -14.94 17.06
N ASP A 163 -5.52 -16.22 16.73
CA ASP A 163 -4.22 -16.92 16.70
C ASP A 163 -3.64 -17.05 15.29
N THR A 164 -4.32 -16.51 14.27
CA THR A 164 -3.84 -16.49 12.89
C THR A 164 -2.83 -15.34 12.72
N PRO A 165 -1.60 -15.59 12.23
CA PRO A 165 -0.60 -14.55 12.07
C PRO A 165 -0.95 -13.60 10.92
N ILE A 166 -0.65 -12.32 11.14
CA ILE A 166 -0.78 -11.26 10.13
C ILE A 166 0.57 -10.60 9.88
N SER A 167 0.73 -10.04 8.68
CA SER A 167 1.90 -9.21 8.33
C SER A 167 1.65 -7.76 8.72
N LEU A 168 2.62 -7.12 9.35
CA LEU A 168 2.59 -5.71 9.68
C LEU A 168 3.83 -5.00 9.16
N THR A 169 3.68 -3.78 8.66
CA THR A 169 4.81 -2.94 8.22
C THR A 169 4.52 -1.48 8.56
N CYS A 170 5.51 -0.73 9.05
CA CYS A 170 5.34 0.69 9.31
C CYS A 170 5.41 1.53 8.02
N VAL A 171 4.81 2.71 8.04
CA VAL A 171 4.81 3.64 6.91
C VAL A 171 6.24 4.06 6.48
N PRO A 172 7.19 4.35 7.39
CA PRO A 172 8.58 4.60 7.01
C PRO A 172 9.20 3.47 6.17
N ASP A 173 8.99 2.21 6.55
CA ASP A 173 9.52 1.06 5.81
C ASP A 173 8.85 0.89 4.45
N ILE A 174 7.52 1.05 4.37
CA ILE A 174 6.78 1.00 3.09
C ILE A 174 7.32 2.07 2.13
N ALA A 175 7.45 3.31 2.61
CA ALA A 175 7.91 4.42 1.80
C ALA A 175 9.39 4.26 1.41
N GLY A 176 10.24 3.89 2.37
CA GLY A 176 11.65 3.66 2.16
C GLY A 176 11.91 2.52 1.17
N PHE A 177 11.16 1.43 1.27
CA PHE A 177 11.29 0.28 0.36
C PHE A 177 10.91 0.67 -1.07
N LEU A 178 9.78 1.37 -1.26
CA LEU A 178 9.40 1.91 -2.57
C LEU A 178 10.50 2.79 -3.16
N VAL A 179 11.00 3.74 -2.37
CA VAL A 179 12.08 4.64 -2.78
C VAL A 179 13.32 3.84 -3.16
N HIS A 180 13.70 2.84 -2.36
CA HIS A 180 14.83 1.97 -2.62
C HIS A 180 14.66 1.26 -3.97
N VAL A 181 13.66 0.38 -4.10
CA VAL A 181 13.54 -0.48 -5.28
C VAL A 181 13.35 0.31 -6.56
N LEU A 182 12.59 1.42 -6.52
CA LEU A 182 12.34 2.26 -7.70
C LEU A 182 13.56 3.08 -8.15
N THR A 183 14.54 3.30 -7.27
CA THR A 183 15.73 4.11 -7.59
C THR A 183 17.02 3.28 -7.71
N THR A 184 17.02 2.03 -7.26
CA THR A 184 18.21 1.16 -7.28
C THR A 184 18.09 -0.03 -8.24
N LEU A 185 16.90 -0.59 -8.42
CA LEU A 185 16.71 -1.78 -9.25
C LEU A 185 16.46 -1.43 -10.73
N PRO A 186 16.87 -2.28 -11.68
CA PRO A 186 16.55 -2.08 -13.08
C PRO A 186 15.05 -2.32 -13.34
N PRO A 187 14.44 -1.62 -14.33
CA PRO A 187 13.03 -1.81 -14.70
C PRO A 187 12.59 -3.28 -14.87
N SER A 188 13.45 -4.12 -15.47
CA SER A 188 13.18 -5.55 -15.70
C SER A 188 12.97 -6.37 -14.42
N GLU A 189 13.43 -5.90 -13.26
CA GLU A 189 13.21 -6.55 -11.97
C GLU A 189 11.90 -6.09 -11.28
N LEU A 190 11.23 -5.08 -11.83
CA LEU A 190 10.05 -4.44 -11.23
C LEU A 190 8.79 -4.62 -12.08
N GLU A 191 8.92 -4.64 -13.41
CA GLU A 191 7.80 -4.69 -14.33
C GLU A 191 6.99 -6.00 -14.21
N ASN A 192 5.68 -5.85 -14.03
CA ASN A 192 4.69 -6.91 -13.85
C ASN A 192 4.98 -7.83 -12.66
N ARG A 193 5.56 -7.27 -11.60
CA ARG A 193 5.89 -7.99 -10.37
C ARG A 193 4.92 -7.62 -9.24
N THR A 194 4.79 -8.56 -8.30
CA THR A 194 4.23 -8.33 -6.98
C THR A 194 5.36 -8.51 -5.97
N LEU A 195 5.58 -7.52 -5.10
CA LEU A 195 6.53 -7.61 -3.99
C LEU A 195 5.77 -7.63 -2.67
N ARG A 196 6.25 -8.47 -1.75
CA ARG A 196 5.66 -8.69 -0.43
C ARG A 196 6.66 -8.29 0.64
N ILE A 197 6.32 -7.31 1.45
CA ILE A 197 7.18 -6.82 2.52
C ILE A 197 6.52 -7.02 3.87
N GLU A 198 7.31 -7.32 4.89
CA GLU A 198 6.83 -7.57 6.24
C GLU A 198 7.86 -6.98 7.21
N GLY A 199 7.46 -6.02 8.04
CA GLY A 199 8.32 -5.49 9.09
C GLY A 199 8.24 -6.28 10.39
N ASP A 200 7.04 -6.75 10.71
CA ASP A 200 6.75 -7.58 11.87
C ASP A 200 5.65 -8.58 11.54
N ARG A 201 5.57 -9.65 12.33
CA ARG A 201 4.55 -10.69 12.25
C ARG A 201 4.04 -11.00 13.63
N ALA A 202 2.73 -10.95 13.79
CA ALA A 202 2.07 -11.23 15.06
C ALA A 202 0.63 -11.73 14.83
N THR A 203 0.06 -12.39 15.83
CA THR A 203 -1.38 -12.64 15.92
C THR A 203 -2.08 -11.47 16.63
N LEU A 204 -3.42 -11.39 16.57
CA LEU A 204 -4.15 -10.35 17.31
C LEU A 204 -3.97 -10.51 18.84
N ASN A 205 -3.90 -11.74 19.33
CA ASN A 205 -3.62 -12.04 20.73
C ASN A 205 -2.21 -11.58 21.14
N GLU A 206 -1.21 -11.83 20.30
CA GLU A 206 0.16 -11.36 20.54
C GLU A 206 0.25 -9.83 20.51
N ILE A 207 -0.44 -9.17 19.57
CA ILE A 207 -0.50 -7.71 19.50
C ILE A 207 -1.07 -7.15 20.80
N ALA A 208 -2.16 -7.71 21.33
CA ALA A 208 -2.75 -7.28 22.60
C ALA A 208 -1.73 -7.34 23.74
N LEU A 209 -0.94 -8.42 23.82
CA LEU A 209 0.11 -8.56 24.82
C LEU A 209 1.24 -7.53 24.63
N ARG A 210 1.72 -7.34 23.39
CA ARG A 210 2.79 -6.39 23.07
C ARG A 210 2.41 -4.96 23.44
N VAL A 211 1.17 -4.55 23.16
CA VAL A 211 0.64 -3.21 23.54
C VAL A 211 0.11 -3.14 24.99
N LYS A 212 0.42 -4.13 25.82
CA LYS A 212 0.09 -4.17 27.27
C LYS A 212 -1.41 -4.04 27.55
N THR A 213 -2.25 -4.67 26.73
CA THR A 213 -3.71 -4.81 26.93
C THR A 213 -4.16 -6.27 26.77
N THR A 214 -5.47 -6.50 26.65
CA THR A 214 -6.07 -7.83 26.42
C THR A 214 -6.89 -7.83 25.14
N ALA A 215 -7.19 -9.02 24.62
CA ALA A 215 -8.17 -9.19 23.57
C ALA A 215 -9.60 -8.92 24.07
N ASP A 216 -10.46 -8.47 23.17
CA ASP A 216 -11.91 -8.39 23.32
C ASP A 216 -12.56 -9.22 22.22
N TYR A 217 -13.10 -10.37 22.59
CA TYR A 217 -13.69 -11.31 21.63
C TYR A 217 -15.12 -10.90 21.31
N LEU A 218 -15.40 -10.72 20.03
CA LEU A 218 -16.65 -10.17 19.53
C LEU A 218 -17.02 -10.77 18.17
N ASP A 219 -18.31 -10.75 17.84
CA ASP A 219 -18.80 -11.22 16.54
C ASP A 219 -18.70 -10.16 15.43
N SER A 220 -18.72 -8.88 15.83
CA SER A 220 -18.60 -7.72 14.96
C SER A 220 -18.24 -6.45 15.75
N VAL A 221 -17.54 -5.52 15.10
CA VAL A 221 -17.23 -4.19 15.62
C VAL A 221 -18.35 -3.22 15.24
N GLU A 222 -18.87 -2.48 16.21
CA GLU A 222 -19.89 -1.44 15.98
C GLU A 222 -19.27 -0.07 15.66
N GLY A 223 -20.13 0.88 15.27
CA GLY A 223 -19.73 2.27 15.00
C GLY A 223 -19.41 2.55 13.53
N LYS A 224 -18.95 3.79 13.28
CA LYS A 224 -18.80 4.33 11.91
C LYS A 224 -17.89 3.46 11.03
N GLU A 225 -16.76 3.00 11.58
CA GLU A 225 -15.79 2.14 10.89
C GLU A 225 -16.01 0.65 11.18
N GLY A 226 -17.08 0.30 11.92
CA GLY A 226 -17.29 -1.04 12.46
C GLY A 226 -17.42 -2.12 11.39
N LYS A 227 -18.09 -1.82 10.26
CA LYS A 227 -18.19 -2.76 9.12
C LYS A 227 -16.82 -3.07 8.50
N PHE A 228 -16.00 -2.03 8.29
CA PHE A 228 -14.67 -2.19 7.73
C PHE A 228 -13.77 -2.99 8.67
N LEU A 229 -13.73 -2.64 9.96
CA LEU A 229 -12.95 -3.37 10.96
C LEU A 229 -13.43 -4.81 11.11
N THR A 230 -14.74 -5.06 11.10
CA THR A 230 -15.30 -6.42 11.13
C THR A 230 -14.83 -7.25 9.94
N HIS A 231 -14.84 -6.69 8.73
CA HIS A 231 -14.34 -7.38 7.54
C HIS A 231 -12.84 -7.68 7.67
N MET A 232 -12.04 -6.70 8.08
CA MET A 232 -10.59 -6.87 8.27
C MET A 232 -10.26 -7.95 9.31
N LEU A 233 -10.92 -7.95 10.47
CA LEU A 233 -10.70 -8.96 11.51
C LEU A 233 -11.10 -10.36 11.06
N LYS A 234 -12.19 -10.49 10.29
CA LYS A 234 -12.58 -11.77 9.66
C LYS A 234 -11.57 -12.24 8.63
N LEU A 235 -11.02 -11.32 7.82
CA LEU A 235 -9.95 -11.60 6.86
C LEU A 235 -8.69 -12.08 7.59
N PHE A 236 -8.34 -11.47 8.72
CA PHE A 236 -7.19 -11.87 9.53
C PHE A 236 -7.35 -13.28 10.09
N GLU A 237 -8.49 -13.57 10.73
CA GLU A 237 -8.80 -14.91 11.23
C GLU A 237 -8.76 -15.96 10.12
N TYR A 238 -9.24 -15.59 8.92
CA TYR A 238 -9.23 -16.44 7.73
C TYR A 238 -7.83 -16.74 7.18
N GLY A 239 -6.82 -15.92 7.49
CA GLY A 239 -5.44 -16.03 7.02
C GLY A 239 -5.04 -15.00 5.97
N GLY A 240 -6.00 -14.27 5.40
CA GLY A 240 -5.74 -13.23 4.39
C GLY A 240 -5.00 -12.00 4.91
N GLY A 241 -4.75 -11.90 6.22
CA GLY A 241 -3.91 -10.86 6.82
C GLY A 241 -2.40 -11.09 6.62
N SER A 242 -1.99 -12.28 6.21
CA SER A 242 -0.59 -12.58 5.87
C SER A 242 -0.28 -12.17 4.44
N ASN A 243 0.86 -11.51 4.21
CA ASN A 243 1.32 -11.21 2.86
C ASN A 243 1.70 -12.46 2.06
N GLY A 244 1.95 -13.59 2.74
CA GLY A 244 2.21 -14.89 2.12
C GLY A 244 0.93 -15.63 1.72
N TRP A 245 -0.25 -15.10 2.04
CA TRP A 245 -1.52 -15.77 1.76
C TRP A 245 -1.76 -16.00 0.27
N ASP A 246 -2.13 -17.23 -0.07
CA ASP A 246 -2.58 -17.65 -1.39
C ASP A 246 -4.09 -17.88 -1.36
N GLU A 247 -4.82 -16.90 -1.89
CA GLU A 247 -6.28 -16.90 -1.92
C GLU A 247 -6.88 -17.92 -2.89
N VAL A 248 -6.12 -18.48 -3.82
CA VAL A 248 -6.62 -19.56 -4.70
C VAL A 248 -6.61 -20.88 -3.94
N ASN A 249 -5.53 -21.14 -3.19
CA ASN A 249 -5.32 -22.39 -2.47
C ASN A 249 -5.79 -22.35 -1.00
N LYS A 250 -6.23 -21.19 -0.50
CA LYS A 250 -6.71 -20.95 0.87
C LYS A 250 -5.70 -21.34 1.94
N ARG A 251 -4.43 -20.95 1.75
CA ARG A 251 -3.32 -21.27 2.67
C ARG A 251 -2.16 -20.31 2.49
N GLU A 252 -1.19 -20.36 3.40
CA GLU A 252 0.14 -19.75 3.19
C GLU A 252 0.79 -20.34 1.93
N GLY A 253 1.17 -19.47 1.00
CA GLY A 253 1.82 -19.80 -0.26
C GLY A 253 3.32 -20.02 -0.13
N SER A 254 3.98 -20.32 -1.25
CA SER A 254 5.43 -20.52 -1.31
C SER A 254 6.23 -19.22 -1.43
N GLU A 255 5.63 -18.17 -1.98
CA GLU A 255 6.21 -16.82 -1.98
C GLU A 255 6.01 -16.20 -0.60
N GLY A 256 6.91 -16.51 0.33
CA GLY A 256 6.80 -16.10 1.75
C GLY A 256 6.47 -14.62 1.94
N ALA A 257 5.83 -14.31 3.07
CA ALA A 257 5.27 -13.00 3.39
C ALA A 257 6.27 -11.83 3.36
N ALA A 258 7.55 -12.11 3.61
CA ALA A 258 8.66 -11.14 3.59
C ALA A 258 9.56 -11.29 2.35
N SER A 259 9.13 -11.99 1.30
CA SER A 259 9.98 -12.32 0.13
C SER A 259 10.61 -11.11 -0.57
N GLY A 260 9.95 -9.95 -0.51
CA GLY A 260 10.45 -8.68 -1.02
C GLY A 260 11.52 -8.03 -0.15
N ASN A 261 11.61 -8.34 1.16
CA ASN A 261 12.59 -7.73 2.06
C ASN A 261 14.03 -7.96 1.60
N ALA A 262 14.30 -9.10 0.94
CA ALA A 262 15.61 -9.44 0.39
C ALA A 262 16.10 -8.45 -0.69
N LEU A 263 15.21 -7.66 -1.29
CA LEU A 263 15.55 -6.61 -2.26
C LEU A 263 16.12 -5.35 -1.61
N TRP A 264 16.08 -5.22 -0.28
CA TRP A 264 16.69 -4.13 0.46
C TRP A 264 17.67 -4.67 1.52
N PRO A 265 18.83 -5.19 1.08
CA PRO A 265 19.75 -5.88 1.97
C PRO A 265 20.31 -4.95 3.05
N GLY A 266 20.34 -5.44 4.29
CA GLY A 266 20.85 -4.70 5.44
C GLY A 266 19.89 -3.64 6.00
N HIS A 267 18.68 -3.51 5.45
CA HIS A 267 17.65 -2.65 6.04
C HIS A 267 17.14 -3.24 7.35
N HIS A 268 17.01 -2.38 8.36
CA HIS A 268 16.39 -2.72 9.64
C HIS A 268 14.90 -2.45 9.54
N TRP A 269 14.12 -3.51 9.40
CA TRP A 269 12.67 -3.44 9.36
C TRP A 269 12.12 -3.27 10.78
N GLN A 270 11.25 -2.28 10.98
CA GLN A 270 10.82 -1.88 12.31
C GLN A 270 9.71 -2.79 12.85
N THR A 271 9.88 -3.17 14.12
CA THR A 271 8.91 -3.95 14.89
C THR A 271 7.78 -3.08 15.45
N ILE A 272 6.70 -3.72 15.93
CA ILE A 272 5.60 -3.03 16.62
C ILE A 272 6.13 -2.21 17.81
N GLU A 273 7.03 -2.78 18.61
CA GLU A 273 7.62 -2.16 19.79
C GLU A 273 8.40 -0.89 19.44
N GLU A 274 9.21 -0.92 18.39
CA GLU A 274 10.01 0.23 17.95
C GLU A 274 9.15 1.36 17.41
N VAL A 275 8.10 1.03 16.65
CA VAL A 275 7.21 2.04 16.03
C VAL A 275 6.31 2.68 17.08
N LEU A 276 5.81 1.88 18.03
CA LEU A 276 4.88 2.34 19.07
C LEU A 276 5.59 2.84 20.34
N ASN A 277 6.92 2.77 20.40
CA ASN A 277 7.75 3.17 21.54
C ASN A 277 7.33 2.48 22.86
N LEU A 278 7.21 1.14 22.84
CA LEU A 278 6.68 0.32 23.94
C LEU A 278 7.74 -0.17 24.95
#